data_AF-A0A8T0D1U5-F1
#
_entry.id   AF-A0A8T0D1U5-F1
#
_cell.length_a   1.000
_cell.length_b   1.000
_cell.length_c   1.000
_cell.angle_alpha   90.00
_cell.angle_beta   90.00
_cell.angle_gamma   90.00
#
_symmetry.space_group_name_H-M   'P 1'
#
loop_
_entity.id
_entity.type
_entity.pdbx_description
1 polymer ?
#
loop_
_entity_poly.entity_id
_entity_poly.type
_entity_poly.pdbx_seq_one_letter_code
_entity_poly.pdbx_strand_id
1 'polypeptide(L)'
;DDARIDAEWIRAHAEEHLRGKYCAYCSQKRVKKTVSPLAWRPWFAIGLFDLIALNGAQAERDFTVALDLALSVKLRGDQEISFSVSSILRHLKAISLHNVNKFADAMETAVLNAHANPSALDAVLLVSQTLARASMFDRALVMIDLALPLMDSIPMSASSTGYVEILTDVLSIRRVTLQLRSWIQYRLGNVLEAEADARSCLELLPTDALCSYVHAICMLVSGRFVDTLKSAAPVLSRASDIRVNNTPEFVYLNYLKEWARYTHQHLTLPMSQFHWLSNLPNIFKQSWIKPIQLPSLVGYIEQPGIDYELRGLVLPIDT
;
A
#
# COMPACT_ATOMS: atom_id res chain seq x y z
N ASP A 1 -0.87 -14.31 -19.99
CA ASP A 1 -1.74 -14.06 -21.14
C ASP A 1 -3.05 -14.85 -21.09
N ASP A 2 -3.04 -16.14 -20.75
CA ASP A 2 -4.26 -16.97 -20.67
C ASP A 2 -5.35 -16.39 -19.73
N ALA A 3 -4.98 -15.94 -18.53
CA ALA A 3 -5.94 -15.35 -17.58
C ALA A 3 -6.61 -14.06 -18.10
N ARG A 4 -5.95 -13.29 -18.97
CA ARG A 4 -6.53 -12.09 -19.58
C ARG A 4 -7.56 -12.47 -20.64
N ILE A 5 -7.26 -13.49 -21.44
CA ILE A 5 -8.17 -14.04 -22.46
C ILE A 5 -9.41 -14.63 -21.79
N ASP A 6 -9.22 -15.36 -20.69
CA ASP A 6 -10.32 -15.89 -19.88
C ASP A 6 -11.18 -14.76 -19.29
N ALA A 7 -10.58 -13.71 -18.73
CA ALA A 7 -11.31 -12.56 -18.21
C ALA A 7 -12.10 -11.81 -19.30
N GLU A 8 -11.51 -11.63 -20.49
CA GLU A 8 -12.19 -11.03 -21.65
C GLU A 8 -13.39 -11.89 -22.12
N TRP A 9 -13.21 -13.21 -22.18
CA TRP A 9 -14.27 -14.15 -22.54
C TRP A 9 -15.41 -14.15 -21.52
N ILE A 10 -15.10 -14.21 -20.21
CA ILE A 10 -16.09 -14.15 -19.14
C ILE A 10 -16.84 -12.81 -19.18
N ARG A 11 -16.14 -11.69 -19.42
CA ARG A 11 -16.76 -10.36 -19.53
C ARG A 11 -17.72 -10.28 -20.70
N ALA A 12 -17.33 -10.76 -21.89
CA ALA A 12 -18.20 -10.79 -23.07
C ALA A 12 -19.50 -11.59 -22.80
N HIS A 13 -19.38 -12.77 -22.19
CA HIS A 13 -20.54 -13.60 -21.83
C HIS A 13 -21.40 -12.98 -20.73
N ALA A 14 -20.77 -12.34 -19.72
CA ALA A 14 -21.48 -11.67 -18.65
C ALA A 14 -22.24 -10.43 -19.15
N GLU A 15 -21.66 -9.66 -20.07
CA GLU A 15 -22.31 -8.51 -20.71
C GLU A 15 -23.47 -8.92 -21.61
N GLU A 16 -23.30 -9.99 -22.40
CA GLU A 16 -24.39 -10.56 -23.20
C GLU A 16 -25.53 -11.03 -22.30
N HIS A 17 -25.21 -11.70 -21.19
CA HIS A 17 -26.20 -12.13 -20.20
C HIS A 17 -26.92 -10.94 -19.54
N LEU A 18 -26.20 -9.87 -19.22
CA LEU A 18 -26.77 -8.62 -18.69
C LEU A 18 -27.72 -7.98 -19.70
N ARG A 19 -27.30 -7.81 -20.95
CA ARG A 19 -28.10 -7.21 -22.03
C ARG A 19 -29.34 -8.04 -22.34
N GLY A 20 -29.20 -9.36 -22.43
CA GLY A 20 -30.28 -10.28 -22.80
C GLY A 20 -31.31 -10.53 -21.68
N LYS A 21 -30.89 -10.66 -20.42
CA LYS A 21 -31.81 -10.92 -19.30
C LYS A 21 -32.24 -9.68 -18.53
N TYR A 22 -31.41 -8.65 -18.46
CA TYR A 22 -31.63 -7.46 -17.63
C TYR A 22 -31.56 -6.19 -18.48
N CYS A 23 -32.39 -6.11 -19.55
CA CYS A 23 -32.43 -5.05 -20.58
C CYS A 23 -32.37 -3.58 -20.10
N ALA A 24 -32.52 -3.31 -18.80
CA ALA A 24 -32.56 -1.97 -18.21
C ALA A 24 -31.31 -1.58 -17.40
N TYR A 25 -30.32 -2.46 -17.22
CA TYR A 25 -29.01 -2.04 -16.69
C TYR A 25 -28.29 -1.11 -17.66
N CYS A 26 -28.50 -1.30 -18.98
CA CYS A 26 -27.81 -0.56 -20.03
C CYS A 26 -28.32 0.86 -20.29
N SER A 27 -29.53 1.24 -19.83
CA SER A 27 -30.13 2.53 -20.20
C SER A 27 -30.44 3.46 -19.03
N GLN A 28 -30.75 2.97 -17.82
CA GLN A 28 -31.24 3.83 -16.72
C GLN A 28 -30.86 3.39 -15.29
N LYS A 29 -29.90 2.45 -15.10
CA LYS A 29 -29.56 1.90 -13.76
C LYS A 29 -30.77 1.40 -12.94
N ARG A 30 -31.81 0.87 -13.60
CA ARG A 30 -33.01 0.32 -12.92
C ARG A 30 -33.29 -1.08 -13.42
N VAL A 31 -33.15 -2.08 -12.56
CA VAL A 31 -33.43 -3.46 -12.94
C VAL A 31 -34.93 -3.75 -12.82
N LYS A 32 -35.59 -4.05 -13.95
CA LYS A 32 -37.05 -4.32 -14.02
C LYS A 32 -37.43 -5.80 -13.87
N LYS A 33 -36.48 -6.74 -13.97
CA LYS A 33 -36.71 -8.19 -13.86
C LYS A 33 -36.05 -8.74 -12.59
N THR A 34 -36.55 -9.87 -12.08
CA THR A 34 -35.98 -10.56 -10.92
C THR A 34 -34.53 -10.96 -11.19
N VAL A 35 -33.59 -10.37 -10.45
CA VAL A 35 -32.15 -10.64 -10.54
C VAL A 35 -31.83 -11.92 -9.78
N SER A 36 -31.09 -12.83 -10.42
CA SER A 36 -30.56 -14.01 -9.74
C SER A 36 -29.71 -13.59 -8.54
N PRO A 37 -29.86 -14.22 -7.36
CA PRO A 37 -29.05 -13.92 -6.17
C PRO A 37 -27.53 -14.02 -6.39
N LEU A 38 -27.10 -14.72 -7.43
CA LEU A 38 -25.69 -14.96 -7.76
C LEU A 38 -25.20 -14.13 -8.94
N ALA A 39 -26.02 -13.23 -9.50
CA ALA A 39 -25.68 -12.46 -10.71
C ALA A 39 -24.46 -11.53 -10.54
N TRP A 40 -24.14 -11.14 -9.30
CA TRP A 40 -22.99 -10.29 -8.98
C TRP A 40 -21.64 -11.05 -9.01
N ARG A 41 -21.63 -12.38 -8.86
CA ARG A 41 -20.39 -13.18 -8.71
C ARG A 41 -19.44 -13.10 -9.91
N PRO A 42 -19.90 -13.19 -11.18
CA PRO A 42 -19.01 -13.06 -12.33
C PRO A 42 -18.32 -11.70 -12.36
N TRP A 43 -19.05 -10.62 -12.07
CA TRP A 43 -18.51 -9.26 -12.03
C TRP A 43 -17.52 -9.05 -10.89
N PHE A 44 -17.78 -9.66 -9.73
CA PHE A 44 -16.83 -9.71 -8.63
C PHE A 44 -15.52 -10.41 -9.03
N ALA A 45 -15.60 -11.58 -9.67
CA ALA A 45 -14.43 -12.33 -10.11
C ALA A 45 -13.61 -11.55 -11.15
N ILE A 46 -14.26 -10.98 -12.16
CA ILE A 46 -13.60 -10.13 -13.17
C ILE A 46 -12.94 -8.92 -12.51
N GLY A 47 -13.66 -8.23 -11.60
CA GLY A 47 -13.12 -7.07 -10.88
C GLY A 47 -11.87 -7.40 -10.06
N LEU A 48 -11.80 -8.59 -9.44
CA LEU A 48 -10.59 -9.07 -8.77
C LEU A 48 -9.44 -9.29 -9.75
N PHE A 49 -9.70 -9.89 -10.91
CA PHE A 49 -8.67 -10.05 -11.95
C PHE A 49 -8.13 -8.70 -12.42
N ASP A 50 -8.99 -7.74 -12.73
CA ASP A 50 -8.56 -6.41 -13.16
C ASP A 50 -7.79 -5.67 -12.06
N LEU A 51 -8.21 -5.83 -10.80
CA LEU A 51 -7.53 -5.23 -9.65
C LEU A 51 -6.10 -5.78 -9.51
N ILE A 52 -5.94 -7.10 -9.59
CA ILE A 52 -4.63 -7.78 -9.53
C ILE A 52 -3.77 -7.40 -10.74
N ALA A 53 -4.38 -7.23 -11.92
CA ALA A 53 -3.72 -6.75 -13.13
C ALA A 53 -3.40 -5.24 -13.12
N LEU A 54 -3.60 -4.55 -11.98
CA LEU A 54 -3.39 -3.11 -11.80
C LEU A 54 -4.26 -2.22 -12.71
N ASN A 55 -5.35 -2.76 -13.25
CA ASN A 55 -6.34 -2.03 -14.03
C ASN A 55 -7.47 -1.51 -13.12
N GLY A 56 -7.12 -0.61 -12.20
CA GLY A 56 -8.05 -0.12 -11.18
C GLY A 56 -9.30 0.57 -11.74
N ALA A 57 -9.21 1.21 -12.91
CA ALA A 57 -10.36 1.90 -13.51
C ALA A 57 -11.42 0.91 -14.02
N GLN A 58 -11.00 -0.22 -14.58
CA GLN A 58 -11.92 -1.27 -14.99
C GLN A 58 -12.44 -2.05 -13.78
N ALA A 59 -11.57 -2.38 -12.83
CA ALA A 59 -11.96 -3.03 -11.59
C ALA A 59 -13.04 -2.25 -10.83
N GLU A 60 -12.93 -0.91 -10.76
CA GLU A 60 -13.95 -0.05 -10.15
C GLU A 60 -15.32 -0.16 -10.82
N ARG A 61 -15.34 -0.19 -12.15
CA ARG A 61 -16.59 -0.37 -12.92
C ARG A 61 -17.19 -1.73 -12.66
N ASP A 62 -16.38 -2.78 -12.71
CA ASP A 62 -16.83 -4.15 -12.55
C ASP A 62 -17.35 -4.41 -11.11
N PHE A 63 -16.69 -3.85 -10.09
CA PHE A 63 -17.21 -3.86 -8.71
C PHE A 63 -18.47 -3.02 -8.54
N THR A 64 -18.62 -1.91 -9.27
CA THR A 64 -19.87 -1.13 -9.27
C THR A 64 -21.03 -1.95 -9.81
N VAL A 65 -20.82 -2.68 -10.92
CA VAL A 65 -21.83 -3.59 -11.47
C VAL A 65 -22.17 -4.70 -10.50
N ALA A 66 -21.16 -5.33 -9.89
CA ALA A 66 -21.37 -6.35 -8.88
C ALA A 66 -22.18 -5.83 -7.68
N LEU A 67 -21.87 -4.62 -7.19
CA LEU A 67 -22.56 -4.00 -6.06
C LEU A 67 -24.02 -3.68 -6.38
N ASP A 68 -24.28 -3.06 -7.54
CA ASP A 68 -25.65 -2.74 -7.98
C ASP A 68 -26.51 -4.01 -8.12
N LEU A 69 -25.92 -5.08 -8.68
CA LEU A 69 -26.59 -6.37 -8.78
C LEU A 69 -26.84 -6.98 -7.41
N ALA A 70 -25.86 -6.98 -6.50
CA ALA A 70 -26.00 -7.52 -5.15
C ALA A 70 -27.09 -6.79 -4.33
N LEU A 71 -27.17 -5.47 -4.44
CA LEU A 71 -28.19 -4.65 -3.77
C LEU A 71 -29.59 -4.81 -4.40
N SER A 72 -29.68 -5.16 -5.68
CA SER A 72 -30.96 -5.37 -6.36
C SER A 72 -31.66 -6.69 -5.99
N VAL A 73 -30.95 -7.62 -5.35
CA VAL A 73 -31.50 -8.90 -4.91
C VAL A 73 -32.36 -8.67 -3.65
N LYS A 74 -33.69 -8.65 -3.82
CA LYS A 74 -34.64 -8.74 -2.70
C LYS A 74 -34.66 -10.17 -2.14
N LEU A 75 -33.74 -10.50 -1.23
CA LEU A 75 -33.80 -11.76 -0.49
C LEU A 75 -34.98 -11.70 0.51
N ARG A 76 -35.97 -12.59 0.32
CA ARG A 76 -36.91 -12.94 1.40
C ARG A 76 -36.12 -13.83 2.38
N GLY A 77 -35.71 -13.27 3.52
CA GLY A 77 -35.24 -14.05 4.67
C GLY A 77 -33.77 -13.87 5.08
N ASP A 78 -32.83 -13.67 4.14
CA ASP A 78 -31.39 -13.59 4.47
C ASP A 78 -30.80 -12.19 4.21
N GLN A 79 -31.09 -11.24 5.10
CA GLN A 79 -30.51 -9.89 5.04
C GLN A 79 -29.00 -9.87 5.31
N GLU A 80 -28.47 -10.82 6.08
CA GLU A 80 -27.06 -10.82 6.53
C GLU A 80 -26.06 -11.10 5.40
N ILE A 81 -26.37 -12.01 4.48
CA ILE A 81 -25.46 -12.35 3.36
C ILE A 81 -25.34 -11.18 2.38
N SER A 82 -26.46 -10.50 2.09
CA SER A 82 -26.48 -9.31 1.24
C SER A 82 -25.62 -8.19 1.84
N PHE A 83 -25.68 -8.05 3.17
CA PHE A 83 -24.93 -7.05 3.91
C PHE A 83 -23.41 -7.29 3.82
N SER A 84 -22.95 -8.51 4.14
CA SER A 84 -21.54 -8.90 4.06
C SER A 84 -20.96 -8.75 2.64
N VAL A 85 -21.67 -9.26 1.62
CA VAL A 85 -21.25 -9.14 0.21
C VAL A 85 -21.17 -7.68 -0.23
N SER A 86 -22.17 -6.86 0.13
CA SER A 86 -22.15 -5.44 -0.21
C SER A 86 -20.98 -4.70 0.46
N SER A 87 -20.58 -5.11 1.67
CA SER A 87 -19.45 -4.53 2.38
C SER A 87 -18.12 -4.80 1.67
N ILE A 88 -17.87 -6.07 1.33
CA ILE A 88 -16.69 -6.51 0.57
C ILE A 88 -16.60 -5.77 -0.77
N LEU A 89 -17.72 -5.68 -1.50
CA LEU A 89 -17.77 -4.99 -2.79
C LEU A 89 -17.49 -3.50 -2.67
N ARG A 90 -18.03 -2.82 -1.65
CA ARG A 90 -17.71 -1.40 -1.39
C ARG A 90 -16.23 -1.22 -1.06
N HIS A 91 -15.66 -2.10 -0.23
CA HIS A 91 -14.25 -2.04 0.13
C HIS A 91 -13.34 -2.20 -1.09
N LEU A 92 -13.55 -3.24 -1.91
CA LEU A 92 -12.76 -3.48 -3.12
C LEU A 92 -12.93 -2.35 -4.14
N LYS A 93 -14.14 -1.82 -4.29
CA LYS A 93 -14.37 -0.62 -5.12
C LYS A 93 -13.56 0.58 -4.61
N ALA A 94 -13.54 0.82 -3.30
CA ALA A 94 -12.78 1.91 -2.70
C ALA A 94 -11.26 1.73 -2.92
N ILE A 95 -10.74 0.51 -2.84
CA ILE A 95 -9.34 0.20 -3.20
C ILE A 95 -9.08 0.53 -4.68
N SER A 96 -9.96 0.11 -5.58
CA SER A 96 -9.83 0.41 -7.01
C SER A 96 -9.78 1.92 -7.28
N LEU A 97 -10.66 2.69 -6.63
CA LEU A 97 -10.68 4.16 -6.71
C LEU A 97 -9.40 4.80 -6.15
N HIS A 98 -8.91 4.27 -5.03
CA HIS A 98 -7.65 4.69 -4.42
C HIS A 98 -6.46 4.49 -5.37
N ASN A 99 -6.38 3.33 -6.03
CA ASN A 99 -5.30 2.99 -6.96
C ASN A 99 -5.26 3.89 -8.21
N VAL A 100 -6.40 4.44 -8.64
CA VAL A 100 -6.49 5.39 -9.75
C VAL A 100 -6.44 6.87 -9.32
N ASN A 101 -6.04 7.15 -8.09
CA ASN A 101 -5.93 8.49 -7.51
C ASN A 101 -7.26 9.28 -7.42
N LYS A 102 -8.42 8.60 -7.47
CA LYS A 102 -9.73 9.21 -7.22
C LYS A 102 -10.03 9.24 -5.72
N PHE A 103 -9.22 10.00 -4.99
CA PHE A 103 -9.20 9.95 -3.53
C PHE A 103 -10.50 10.38 -2.86
N ALA A 104 -11.21 11.39 -3.39
CA ALA A 104 -12.49 11.83 -2.84
C ALA A 104 -13.56 10.72 -2.90
N ASP A 105 -13.76 10.12 -4.07
CA ASP A 105 -14.70 9.02 -4.28
C ASP A 105 -14.33 7.77 -3.47
N ALA A 106 -13.03 7.48 -3.35
CA ALA A 106 -12.52 6.37 -2.54
C ALA A 106 -12.87 6.56 -1.06
N MET A 107 -12.65 7.76 -0.51
CA MET A 107 -13.00 8.09 0.87
C MET A 107 -14.50 8.03 1.10
N GLU A 108 -15.32 8.62 0.22
CA GLU A 108 -16.77 8.56 0.34
C GLU A 108 -17.26 7.09 0.38
N THR A 109 -16.75 6.26 -0.54
CA THR A 109 -17.10 4.84 -0.60
C THR A 109 -16.64 4.07 0.65
N ALA A 110 -15.44 4.35 1.16
CA ALA A 110 -14.91 3.70 2.36
C ALA A 110 -15.66 4.13 3.63
N VAL A 111 -16.01 5.41 3.77
CA VAL A 111 -16.80 5.93 4.89
C VAL A 111 -18.21 5.35 4.88
N LEU A 112 -18.86 5.28 3.71
CA LEU A 112 -20.15 4.59 3.55
C LEU A 112 -20.06 3.12 4.00
N ASN A 113 -18.93 2.47 3.72
CA ASN A 113 -18.71 1.09 4.15
C ASN A 113 -18.51 0.96 5.67
N ALA A 114 -17.77 1.88 6.29
CA ALA A 114 -17.55 1.89 7.74
C ALA A 114 -18.85 2.13 8.52
N HIS A 115 -19.75 2.98 8.02
CA HIS A 115 -21.08 3.17 8.61
C HIS A 115 -21.94 1.91 8.54
N ALA A 116 -21.79 1.16 7.45
CA ALA A 116 -22.49 -0.09 7.28
C ALA A 116 -21.93 -1.13 8.26
N ASN A 117 -20.62 -1.39 8.24
CA ASN A 117 -19.97 -2.40 9.06
C ASN A 117 -18.88 -1.78 9.96
N PRO A 118 -19.19 -1.50 11.24
CA PRO A 118 -18.25 -0.93 12.20
C PRO A 118 -17.02 -1.79 12.51
N SER A 119 -16.99 -3.07 12.11
CA SER A 119 -15.81 -3.94 12.23
C SER A 119 -14.75 -3.71 11.14
N ALA A 120 -15.00 -2.79 10.20
CA ALA A 120 -14.11 -2.52 9.06
C ALA A 120 -12.91 -1.65 9.47
N LEU A 121 -12.03 -2.23 10.28
CA LEU A 121 -10.65 -1.75 10.45
C LEU A 121 -10.01 -1.45 9.07
N ASP A 122 -10.30 -2.30 8.09
CA ASP A 122 -9.90 -2.16 6.68
C ASP A 122 -10.37 -0.84 6.05
N ALA A 123 -11.58 -0.37 6.38
CA ALA A 123 -12.11 0.89 5.87
C ALA A 123 -11.42 2.09 6.53
N VAL A 124 -11.17 2.04 7.84
CA VAL A 124 -10.43 3.07 8.56
C VAL A 124 -9.00 3.19 8.03
N LEU A 125 -8.33 2.06 7.81
CA LEU A 125 -6.98 2.02 7.24
C LEU A 125 -6.96 2.57 5.80
N LEU A 126 -7.92 2.19 4.96
CA LEU A 126 -8.01 2.70 3.59
C LEU A 126 -8.25 4.21 3.55
N VAL A 127 -9.12 4.74 4.42
CA VAL A 127 -9.33 6.19 4.55
C VAL A 127 -8.04 6.87 5.00
N SER A 128 -7.36 6.32 5.99
CA SER A 128 -6.08 6.85 6.50
C SER A 128 -5.02 6.90 5.40
N GLN A 129 -4.86 5.81 4.64
CA GLN A 129 -3.95 5.73 3.49
C GLN A 129 -4.31 6.75 2.41
N THR A 130 -5.59 6.90 2.12
CA THR A 130 -6.08 7.84 1.10
C THR A 130 -5.81 9.29 1.49
N LEU A 131 -6.06 9.66 2.75
CA LEU A 131 -5.73 10.97 3.31
C LEU A 131 -4.22 11.24 3.26
N ALA A 132 -3.39 10.24 3.62
CA ALA A 132 -1.94 10.36 3.56
C ALA A 132 -1.43 10.59 2.13
N ARG A 133 -1.99 9.88 1.13
CA ARG A 133 -1.66 10.12 -0.30
C ARG A 133 -2.13 11.48 -0.79
N ALA A 134 -3.25 11.99 -0.26
CA ALA A 134 -3.71 13.35 -0.50
C ALA A 134 -2.94 14.43 0.30
N SER A 135 -1.86 14.05 1.01
CA SER A 135 -1.04 14.92 1.85
C SER A 135 -1.80 15.60 3.01
N MET A 136 -2.93 15.03 3.43
CA MET A 136 -3.73 15.48 4.58
C MET A 136 -3.31 14.73 5.85
N PHE A 137 -2.04 14.89 6.25
CA PHE A 137 -1.41 14.07 7.29
C PHE A 137 -2.08 14.19 8.67
N ASP A 138 -2.52 15.37 9.10
CA ASP A 138 -3.22 15.53 10.39
C ASP A 138 -4.51 14.71 10.46
N ARG A 139 -5.30 14.73 9.39
CA ARG A 139 -6.56 13.97 9.33
C ARG A 139 -6.28 12.46 9.23
N ALA A 140 -5.24 12.09 8.47
CA ALA A 140 -4.81 10.69 8.38
C ALA A 140 -4.39 10.15 9.75
N LEU A 141 -3.67 10.95 10.55
CA LEU A 141 -3.26 10.58 11.90
C LEU A 141 -4.46 10.38 12.84
N VAL A 142 -5.44 11.28 12.82
CA VAL A 142 -6.67 11.10 13.62
C VAL A 142 -7.37 9.79 13.29
N MET A 143 -7.47 9.45 11.99
CA MET A 143 -8.11 8.20 11.57
C MET A 143 -7.31 6.97 11.99
N ILE A 144 -5.97 7.02 11.91
CA ILE A 144 -5.14 5.86 12.25
C ILE A 144 -5.04 5.62 13.76
N ASP A 145 -5.08 6.67 14.57
CA ASP A 145 -5.10 6.55 16.03
C ASP A 145 -6.44 5.97 16.54
N LEU A 146 -7.52 6.08 15.78
CA LEU A 146 -8.77 5.35 16.03
C LEU A 146 -8.63 3.84 15.75
N ALA A 147 -7.73 3.44 14.84
CA ALA A 147 -7.56 2.05 14.44
C ALA A 147 -6.78 1.21 15.48
N LEU A 148 -5.80 1.81 16.16
CA LEU A 148 -4.92 1.08 17.09
C LEU A 148 -5.62 0.45 18.29
N PRO A 149 -6.49 1.17 19.04
CA PRO A 149 -7.24 0.56 20.14
C PRO A 149 -8.19 -0.55 19.68
N LEU A 150 -8.75 -0.43 18.47
CA LEU A 150 -9.60 -1.47 17.88
C LEU A 150 -8.80 -2.75 17.62
N MET A 151 -7.55 -2.64 17.16
CA MET A 151 -6.68 -3.81 16.99
C MET A 151 -6.29 -4.47 18.31
N ASP A 152 -5.98 -3.69 19.35
CA ASP A 152 -5.62 -4.24 20.67
C ASP A 152 -6.80 -4.99 21.33
N SER A 153 -8.04 -4.72 20.88
CA SER A 153 -9.24 -5.43 21.32
C SER A 153 -9.46 -6.79 20.63
N ILE A 154 -8.77 -7.06 19.51
CA ILE A 154 -8.90 -8.31 18.76
C ILE A 154 -7.95 -9.37 19.37
N PRO A 155 -8.47 -10.49 19.92
CA PRO A 155 -7.62 -11.52 20.52
C PRO A 155 -6.75 -12.18 19.44
N MET A 156 -5.44 -12.28 19.72
CA MET A 156 -4.43 -12.86 18.80
C MET A 156 -4.69 -14.33 18.39
N SER A 157 -5.66 -15.00 19.02
CA SER A 157 -6.07 -16.39 18.76
C SER A 157 -7.36 -16.53 17.94
N ALA A 158 -7.99 -15.43 17.50
CA ALA A 158 -9.21 -15.51 16.71
C ALA A 158 -8.90 -16.07 15.32
N SER A 159 -9.33 -17.31 15.05
CA SER A 159 -9.43 -17.81 13.68
C SER A 159 -10.65 -17.15 13.02
N SER A 160 -10.41 -16.48 11.90
CA SER A 160 -11.36 -15.73 11.08
C SER A 160 -12.39 -16.65 10.41
N THR A 161 -13.26 -17.29 11.20
CA THR A 161 -14.25 -18.26 10.70
C THR A 161 -15.64 -17.67 10.48
N GLY A 162 -15.86 -16.37 10.76
CA GLY A 162 -17.20 -15.76 10.68
C GLY A 162 -17.47 -14.87 9.47
N TYR A 163 -16.47 -14.19 8.94
CA TYR A 163 -16.64 -13.21 7.86
C TYR A 163 -15.48 -13.34 6.89
N VAL A 164 -15.76 -13.18 5.59
CA VAL A 164 -14.73 -13.03 4.56
C VAL A 164 -14.08 -11.66 4.79
N GLU A 165 -13.22 -11.59 5.81
CA GLU A 165 -12.31 -10.48 6.03
C GLU A 165 -11.28 -10.53 4.89
N ILE A 166 -11.18 -9.42 4.17
CA ILE A 166 -10.28 -9.27 3.02
C ILE A 166 -8.82 -9.14 3.50
N LEU A 167 -8.60 -8.92 4.81
CA LEU A 167 -7.28 -8.81 5.39
C LEU A 167 -6.85 -10.07 6.16
N THR A 168 -5.57 -10.37 5.92
CA THR A 168 -4.69 -11.36 6.53
C THR A 168 -4.58 -11.20 8.05
N ASP A 169 -3.89 -12.13 8.71
CA ASP A 169 -3.67 -12.18 10.16
C ASP A 169 -3.51 -10.82 10.89
N VAL A 170 -3.95 -10.78 12.15
CA VAL A 170 -3.95 -9.57 13.01
C VAL A 170 -2.57 -8.89 13.06
N LEU A 171 -1.49 -9.68 13.01
CA LEU A 171 -0.11 -9.16 13.03
C LEU A 171 0.22 -8.36 11.76
N SER A 172 -0.24 -8.81 10.60
CA SER A 172 -0.06 -8.13 9.32
C SER A 172 -0.79 -6.79 9.30
N ILE A 173 -2.01 -6.74 9.83
CA ILE A 173 -2.78 -5.50 9.93
C ILE A 173 -2.10 -4.52 10.90
N ARG A 174 -1.64 -5.02 12.06
CA ARG A 174 -0.89 -4.22 13.03
C ARG A 174 0.39 -3.63 12.42
N ARG A 175 1.16 -4.44 11.68
CA ARG A 175 2.36 -3.99 10.98
C ARG A 175 2.04 -2.87 9.99
N VAL A 176 1.05 -3.05 9.10
CA VAL A 176 0.69 -2.03 8.10
C VAL A 176 0.21 -0.74 8.76
N THR A 177 -0.50 -0.85 9.89
CA THR A 177 -0.94 0.31 10.66
C THR A 177 0.24 1.08 11.25
N LEU A 178 1.19 0.39 11.90
CA LEU A 178 2.41 1.00 12.44
C LEU A 178 3.28 1.61 11.33
N GLN A 179 3.42 0.91 10.20
CA GLN A 179 4.12 1.42 9.02
C GLN A 179 3.53 2.76 8.56
N LEU A 180 2.22 2.82 8.35
CA LEU A 180 1.55 4.03 7.90
C LEU A 180 1.60 5.15 8.95
N ARG A 181 1.41 4.82 10.24
CA ARG A 181 1.47 5.82 11.32
C ARG A 181 2.87 6.42 11.44
N SER A 182 3.91 5.57 11.40
CA SER A 182 5.30 6.03 11.44
C SER A 182 5.62 7.00 10.30
N TRP A 183 5.15 6.69 9.09
CA TRP A 183 5.30 7.57 7.93
C TRP A 183 4.60 8.90 8.14
N ILE A 184 3.33 8.89 8.56
CA ILE A 184 2.55 10.11 8.79
C ILE A 184 3.21 10.98 9.88
N GLN A 185 3.60 10.39 11.02
CA GLN A 185 4.26 11.08 12.12
C GLN A 185 5.57 11.74 11.68
N TYR A 186 6.38 11.03 10.89
CA TYR A 186 7.61 11.60 10.33
C TYR A 186 7.31 12.80 9.43
N ARG A 187 6.28 12.72 8.59
CA ARG A 187 5.87 13.82 7.70
C ARG A 187 5.32 15.04 8.44
N LEU A 188 4.76 14.84 9.63
CA LEU A 188 4.33 15.92 10.54
C LEU A 188 5.47 16.50 11.37
N GLY A 189 6.64 15.85 11.40
CA GLY A 189 7.80 16.28 12.18
C GLY A 189 7.88 15.70 13.59
N ASN A 190 7.00 14.75 13.94
CA ASN A 190 6.99 14.06 15.23
C ASN A 190 7.98 12.89 15.22
N VAL A 191 9.28 13.24 15.26
CA VAL A 191 10.38 12.30 15.00
C VAL A 191 10.46 11.16 16.02
N LEU A 192 10.17 11.43 17.30
CA LEU A 192 10.29 10.43 18.37
C LEU A 192 9.19 9.38 18.27
N GLU A 193 7.96 9.80 18.02
CA GLU A 193 6.80 8.95 17.82
C GLU A 193 6.96 8.11 16.55
N ALA A 194 7.41 8.75 15.45
CA ALA A 194 7.69 8.06 14.19
C ALA A 194 8.76 6.97 14.36
N GLU A 195 9.84 7.25 15.09
CA GLU A 195 10.88 6.27 15.36
C GLU A 195 10.37 5.09 16.18
N ALA A 196 9.58 5.35 17.22
CA ALA A 196 9.00 4.31 18.07
C ALA A 196 8.10 3.37 17.28
N ASP A 197 7.21 3.93 16.46
CA ASP A 197 6.31 3.16 15.59
C ASP A 197 7.07 2.33 14.55
N ALA A 198 8.08 2.94 13.91
CA ALA A 198 8.90 2.25 12.93
C ALA A 198 9.70 1.10 13.55
N ARG A 199 10.19 1.27 14.79
CA ARG A 199 10.86 0.20 15.54
C ARG A 199 9.90 -0.96 15.84
N SER A 200 8.72 -0.67 16.36
CA SER A 200 7.70 -1.72 16.61
C SER A 200 7.23 -2.39 15.32
N CYS A 201 7.16 -1.67 14.20
CA CYS A 201 6.91 -2.28 12.89
C CYS A 201 8.02 -3.27 12.49
N LEU A 202 9.29 -2.92 12.71
CA LEU A 202 10.44 -3.78 12.41
C LEU A 202 10.55 -5.00 13.33
N GLU A 203 10.03 -4.94 14.55
CA GLU A 203 9.90 -6.12 15.42
C GLU A 203 8.93 -7.16 14.83
N LEU A 204 7.89 -6.71 14.11
CA LEU A 204 6.94 -7.58 13.41
C LEU A 204 7.48 -8.09 12.07
N LEU A 205 8.14 -7.22 11.31
CA LEU A 205 8.79 -7.57 10.05
C LEU A 205 10.13 -6.82 9.91
N PRO A 206 11.27 -7.46 10.25
CA PRO A 206 12.58 -6.81 10.22
C PRO A 206 13.04 -6.34 8.83
N THR A 207 12.32 -6.76 7.79
CA THR A 207 12.71 -6.60 6.40
C THR A 207 11.79 -5.61 5.67
N ASP A 208 10.93 -4.93 6.41
CA ASP A 208 10.03 -3.93 5.89
C ASP A 208 10.79 -2.68 5.46
N ALA A 209 10.77 -2.39 4.16
CA ALA A 209 11.57 -1.31 3.57
C ALA A 209 11.16 0.07 4.05
N LEU A 210 9.85 0.33 4.16
CA LEU A 210 9.36 1.63 4.58
C LEU A 210 9.62 1.87 6.07
N CYS A 211 9.38 0.87 6.92
CA CYS A 211 9.68 0.99 8.34
C CYS A 211 11.18 1.15 8.59
N SER A 212 12.03 0.40 7.86
CA SER A 212 13.49 0.57 7.92
C SER A 212 13.91 1.98 7.50
N TYR A 213 13.34 2.51 6.42
CA TYR A 213 13.58 3.88 5.98
C TYR A 213 13.17 4.91 7.04
N VAL A 214 11.94 4.85 7.55
CA VAL A 214 11.42 5.79 8.56
C VAL A 214 12.25 5.71 9.83
N HIS A 215 12.62 4.51 10.28
CA HIS A 215 13.46 4.34 11.46
C HIS A 215 14.84 4.99 11.26
N ALA A 216 15.51 4.68 10.14
CA ALA A 216 16.83 5.21 9.82
C ALA A 216 16.82 6.74 9.63
N ILE A 217 15.83 7.30 8.92
CA ILE A 217 15.75 8.74 8.70
C ILE A 217 15.47 9.50 10.00
N CYS A 218 14.70 8.94 10.94
CA CYS A 218 14.49 9.54 12.25
C CYS A 218 15.79 9.58 13.07
N MET A 219 16.61 8.51 13.01
CA MET A 219 17.95 8.52 13.61
C MET A 219 18.85 9.57 12.96
N LEU A 220 18.80 9.70 11.64
CA LEU A 220 19.58 10.67 10.88
C LEU A 220 19.26 12.10 11.32
N VAL A 221 17.98 12.46 11.37
CA VAL A 221 17.52 13.80 11.79
C VAL A 221 17.86 14.08 13.25
N SER A 222 17.91 13.04 14.09
CA SER A 222 18.33 13.15 15.49
C SER A 222 19.86 13.18 15.69
N GLY A 223 20.65 13.18 14.62
CA GLY A 223 22.12 13.25 14.66
C GLY A 223 22.82 11.91 14.97
N ARG A 224 22.10 10.79 14.99
CA ARG A 224 22.67 9.44 15.22
C ARG A 224 23.12 8.82 13.90
N PHE A 225 24.17 9.39 13.32
CA PHE A 225 24.65 9.03 11.98
C PHE A 225 25.10 7.57 11.87
N VAL A 226 25.83 7.04 12.84
CA VAL A 226 26.30 5.64 12.80
C VAL A 226 25.14 4.65 12.94
N ASP A 227 24.18 4.95 13.82
CA ASP A 227 23.03 4.07 14.03
C ASP A 227 22.10 4.06 12.82
N THR A 228 21.98 5.20 12.11
CA THR A 228 21.28 5.29 10.81
C THR A 228 21.80 4.23 9.83
N LEU A 229 23.13 4.12 9.68
CA LEU A 229 23.76 3.17 8.77
C LEU A 229 23.47 1.72 9.18
N LYS A 230 23.61 1.42 10.47
CA LYS A 230 23.36 0.09 11.01
C LYS A 230 21.89 -0.33 10.83
N SER A 231 20.96 0.60 11.03
CA SER A 231 19.53 0.35 10.94
C SER A 231 19.05 0.07 9.51
N ALA A 232 19.64 0.71 8.50
CA ALA A 232 19.22 0.53 7.11
C ALA A 232 19.91 -0.66 6.42
N ALA A 233 21.08 -1.09 6.91
CA ALA A 233 21.91 -2.13 6.28
C ALA A 233 21.20 -3.47 6.01
N PRO A 234 20.36 -4.03 6.92
CA PRO A 234 19.73 -5.33 6.69
C PRO A 234 18.75 -5.36 5.52
N VAL A 235 18.11 -4.23 5.21
CA VAL A 235 17.18 -4.14 4.06
C VAL A 235 17.95 -3.79 2.79
N LEU A 236 18.93 -2.89 2.90
CA LEU A 236 19.79 -2.52 1.77
C LEU A 236 20.58 -3.69 1.19
N SER A 237 20.97 -4.68 2.01
CA SER A 237 21.64 -5.90 1.54
C SER A 237 20.78 -6.77 0.60
N ARG A 238 19.47 -6.52 0.54
CA ARG A 238 18.52 -7.23 -0.32
C ARG A 238 18.28 -6.54 -1.66
N ALA A 239 19.02 -5.48 -1.97
CA ALA A 239 18.91 -4.72 -3.22
C ALA A 239 19.05 -5.57 -4.49
N SER A 240 19.67 -6.75 -4.40
CA SER A 240 19.82 -7.69 -5.51
C SER A 240 18.51 -8.37 -5.93
N ASP A 241 17.45 -8.37 -5.10
CA ASP A 241 16.13 -8.85 -5.53
C ASP A 241 15.41 -7.77 -6.36
N ILE A 242 15.28 -8.02 -7.67
CA ILE A 242 14.63 -7.12 -8.64
C ILE A 242 13.19 -6.78 -8.22
N ARG A 243 12.48 -7.70 -7.56
CA ARG A 243 11.10 -7.45 -7.08
C ARG A 243 11.06 -6.45 -5.93
N VAL A 244 12.12 -6.37 -5.14
CA VAL A 244 12.25 -5.47 -3.99
C VAL A 244 12.75 -4.09 -4.45
N ASN A 245 13.75 -4.07 -5.34
CA ASN A 245 14.42 -2.83 -5.76
C ASN A 245 13.51 -1.83 -6.49
N ASN A 246 12.45 -2.32 -7.14
CA ASN A 246 11.51 -1.48 -7.89
C ASN A 246 10.33 -0.95 -7.06
N THR A 247 10.21 -1.35 -5.80
CA THR A 247 9.12 -0.88 -4.93
C THR A 247 9.34 0.59 -4.54
N PRO A 248 8.29 1.43 -4.49
CA PRO A 248 8.43 2.84 -4.13
C PRO A 248 9.01 3.04 -2.73
N GLU A 249 8.75 2.10 -1.81
CA GLU A 249 9.32 2.06 -0.46
C GLU A 249 10.84 1.88 -0.48
N PHE A 250 11.35 1.01 -1.34
CA PHE A 250 12.77 0.75 -1.47
C PHE A 250 13.54 1.90 -2.15
N VAL A 251 12.87 2.69 -3.01
CA VAL A 251 13.49 3.87 -3.62
C VAL A 251 14.01 4.84 -2.55
N TYR A 252 13.27 5.04 -1.47
CA TYR A 252 13.72 5.89 -0.36
C TYR A 252 15.00 5.38 0.32
N LEU A 253 15.15 4.05 0.44
CA LEU A 253 16.36 3.45 1.00
C LEU A 253 17.58 3.67 0.10
N ASN A 254 17.41 3.66 -1.23
CA ASN A 254 18.51 3.96 -2.16
C ASN A 254 19.10 5.37 -1.93
N TYR A 255 18.30 6.36 -1.53
CA TYR A 255 18.82 7.67 -1.14
C TYR A 255 19.62 7.63 0.17
N LEU A 256 19.17 6.86 1.17
CA LEU A 256 19.96 6.65 2.39
C LEU A 256 21.28 5.93 2.10
N LYS A 257 21.30 5.01 1.12
CA LYS A 257 22.53 4.35 0.66
C LYS A 257 23.51 5.35 0.05
N GLU A 258 23.07 6.25 -0.82
CA GLU A 258 23.95 7.29 -1.37
C GLU A 258 24.44 8.26 -0.30
N TRP A 259 23.57 8.65 0.64
CA TRP A 259 23.97 9.44 1.80
C TRP A 259 25.01 8.71 2.66
N ALA A 260 24.86 7.39 2.83
CA ALA A 260 25.81 6.55 3.54
C ALA A 260 27.18 6.49 2.85
N ARG A 261 27.19 6.32 1.52
CA ARG A 261 28.41 6.33 0.71
C ARG A 261 29.14 7.67 0.81
N TYR A 262 28.40 8.77 0.68
CA TYR A 262 28.94 10.12 0.92
C TYR A 262 29.55 10.22 2.32
N THR A 263 28.81 9.81 3.36
CA THR A 263 29.28 9.89 4.75
C THR A 263 30.55 9.07 4.96
N HIS A 264 30.59 7.85 4.43
CA HIS A 264 31.74 6.96 4.52
C HIS A 264 33.02 7.58 3.94
N GLN A 265 32.93 8.23 2.77
CA GLN A 265 34.08 8.92 2.16
C GLN A 265 34.60 10.11 3.00
N HIS A 266 33.74 10.70 3.82
CA HIS A 266 34.03 11.92 4.57
C HIS A 266 34.23 11.66 6.07
N LEU A 267 34.29 10.39 6.51
CA LEU A 267 34.45 10.01 7.93
C LEU A 267 35.74 10.53 8.56
N THR A 268 36.79 10.72 7.75
CA THR A 268 38.10 11.22 8.21
C THR A 268 38.20 12.74 8.22
N LEU A 269 37.19 13.44 7.69
CA LEU A 269 37.19 14.90 7.67
C LEU A 269 36.72 15.47 9.02
N PRO A 270 37.26 16.62 9.44
CA PRO A 270 36.72 17.35 10.58
C PRO A 270 35.23 17.66 10.38
N MET A 271 34.45 17.63 11.47
CA MET A 271 33.01 17.94 11.42
C MET A 271 32.72 19.32 10.80
N SER A 272 33.64 20.28 10.95
CA SER A 272 33.54 21.61 10.33
C SER A 272 33.64 21.61 8.81
N GLN A 273 34.04 20.49 8.19
CA GLN A 273 34.11 20.30 6.74
C GLN A 273 33.04 19.31 6.23
N PHE A 274 32.30 18.70 7.15
CA PHE A 274 31.20 17.81 6.83
C PHE A 274 29.92 18.62 6.58
N HIS A 275 29.63 18.88 5.30
CA HIS A 275 28.49 19.70 4.88
C HIS A 275 27.59 18.96 3.88
N TRP A 276 27.06 17.80 4.27
CA TRP A 276 26.25 16.95 3.38
C TRP A 276 25.06 17.70 2.72
N LEU A 277 24.42 18.62 3.44
CA LEU A 277 23.33 19.45 2.90
C LEU A 277 23.78 20.37 1.76
N SER A 278 25.02 20.86 1.81
CA SER A 278 25.59 21.76 0.81
C SER A 278 26.30 20.99 -0.31
N ASN A 279 26.95 19.88 0.04
CA ASN A 279 27.78 19.09 -0.88
C ASN A 279 26.93 18.19 -1.79
N LEU A 280 25.77 17.71 -1.33
CA LEU A 280 24.89 16.91 -2.16
C LEU A 280 24.12 17.79 -3.16
N PRO A 281 24.05 17.39 -4.45
CA PRO A 281 23.35 18.16 -5.48
C PRO A 281 21.89 18.48 -5.14
N ASN A 282 21.42 19.65 -5.55
CA ASN A 282 20.02 20.04 -5.35
C ASN A 282 19.03 19.05 -5.99
N ILE A 283 19.37 18.50 -7.16
CA ILE A 283 18.55 17.49 -7.82
C ILE A 283 18.38 16.22 -6.97
N PHE A 284 19.44 15.79 -6.27
CA PHE A 284 19.38 14.65 -5.35
C PHE A 284 18.41 14.95 -4.20
N LYS A 285 18.58 16.10 -3.54
CA LYS A 285 17.72 16.51 -2.41
C LYS A 285 16.24 16.62 -2.80
N GLN A 286 15.95 17.20 -3.96
CA GLN A 286 14.58 17.32 -4.47
C GLN A 286 13.97 15.96 -4.82
N SER A 287 14.78 15.05 -5.35
CA SER A 287 14.34 13.73 -5.81
C SER A 287 14.15 12.74 -4.66
N TRP A 288 14.90 12.93 -3.56
CA TRP A 288 14.71 12.17 -2.31
C TRP A 288 13.31 12.35 -1.74
N ILE A 289 12.75 13.57 -1.85
CA ILE A 289 11.39 13.88 -1.37
C ILE A 289 10.31 13.23 -2.27
N LYS A 290 10.60 13.05 -3.57
CA LYS A 290 9.66 12.59 -4.62
C LYS A 290 9.86 11.14 -5.06
N PRO A 291 10.39 10.31 -4.15
CA PRO A 291 11.20 9.11 -4.42
C PRO A 291 11.36 8.75 -5.91
N ILE A 292 12.16 9.55 -6.63
CA ILE A 292 12.46 9.25 -8.04
C ILE A 292 13.60 8.23 -8.07
N GLN A 293 13.54 7.25 -8.97
CA GLN A 293 14.62 6.26 -9.12
C GLN A 293 15.94 6.95 -9.48
N LEU A 294 16.99 6.73 -8.68
CA LEU A 294 18.30 7.38 -8.88
C LEU A 294 18.87 7.22 -10.31
N PRO A 295 18.83 6.03 -10.95
CA PRO A 295 19.36 5.86 -12.31
C PRO A 295 18.63 6.69 -13.37
N SER A 296 17.40 7.14 -13.09
CA SER A 296 16.63 7.98 -14.02
C SER A 296 16.96 9.47 -13.92
N LEU A 297 17.73 9.88 -12.91
CA LEU A 297 18.09 11.27 -12.70
C LEU A 297 19.20 11.69 -13.68
N VAL A 298 18.94 12.75 -14.45
CA VAL A 298 19.91 13.31 -15.40
C VAL A 298 21.14 13.80 -14.65
N GLY A 299 22.32 13.30 -15.03
CA GLY A 299 23.60 13.66 -14.41
C GLY A 299 23.86 12.99 -13.06
N TYR A 300 23.08 11.98 -12.68
CA TYR A 300 23.40 11.16 -11.51
C TYR A 300 24.68 10.36 -11.74
N ILE A 301 25.60 10.47 -10.80
CA ILE A 301 26.83 9.68 -10.71
C ILE A 301 26.80 8.98 -9.36
N GLU A 302 26.84 7.66 -9.40
CA GLU A 302 26.90 6.81 -8.21
C GLU A 302 28.14 7.14 -7.38
N GLN A 303 27.96 7.36 -6.08
CA GLN A 303 29.08 7.69 -5.21
C GLN A 303 29.95 6.44 -4.96
N PRO A 304 31.29 6.53 -5.00
CA PRO A 304 32.14 5.40 -4.64
C PRO A 304 31.90 4.97 -3.18
N GLY A 305 31.87 3.68 -2.88
CA GLY A 305 31.65 3.21 -1.51
C GLY A 305 31.04 1.82 -1.44
N ILE A 306 30.34 1.54 -0.34
CA ILE A 306 29.74 0.23 -0.05
C ILE A 306 28.83 -0.16 -1.22
N ASP A 307 29.26 -1.15 -1.99
CA ASP A 307 28.50 -1.77 -3.05
C ASP A 307 28.09 -3.18 -2.60
N TYR A 308 26.86 -3.58 -2.94
CA TYR A 308 26.41 -4.97 -2.77
C TYR A 308 26.76 -5.80 -4.00
N GLU A 309 26.99 -5.16 -5.16
CA GLU A 309 27.54 -5.81 -6.34
C GLU A 309 29.04 -6.01 -6.12
N LEU A 310 29.42 -7.18 -5.62
CA LEU A 310 30.79 -7.65 -5.79
C LEU A 310 31.03 -7.91 -7.28
N ARG A 311 31.31 -6.86 -8.05
CA ARG A 311 31.89 -7.00 -9.39
C ARG A 311 33.33 -7.48 -9.23
N GLY A 312 33.53 -8.80 -9.18
CA GLY A 312 34.87 -9.39 -9.29
C GLY A 312 35.18 -10.64 -8.45
N LEU A 313 34.29 -11.13 -7.58
CA LEU A 313 34.50 -12.43 -6.93
C LEU A 313 33.90 -13.54 -7.79
N VAL A 314 34.56 -13.84 -8.91
CA VAL A 314 34.51 -15.19 -9.48
C VAL A 314 35.22 -16.07 -8.45
N LEU A 315 34.44 -16.79 -7.64
CA LEU A 315 34.99 -17.91 -6.89
C LEU A 315 35.63 -18.86 -7.90
N PRO A 316 36.90 -19.28 -7.71
CA PRO A 316 37.47 -20.32 -8.55
C PRO A 316 36.54 -21.52 -8.43
N ILE A 317 36.05 -22.00 -9.57
CA ILE A 317 35.46 -23.33 -9.64
C ILE A 317 36.66 -24.25 -9.46
N ASP A 318 36.84 -24.76 -8.25
CA ASP A 318 37.80 -25.83 -8.01
C ASP A 318 37.38 -27.02 -8.89
N THR A 319 38.33 -27.43 -9.73
CA THR A 319 38.29 -28.58 -10.64
C THR A 319 38.09 -29.90 -9.93
#